data_AF-A0A8T3XQN3-F1
#
_entry.id   AF-A0A8T3XQN3-F1
#
_cell.length_a   1.000
_cell.length_b   1.000
_cell.length_c   1.000
_cell.angle_alpha   90.00
_cell.angle_beta   90.00
_cell.angle_gamma   90.00
#
_symmetry.space_group_name_H-M   'P 1'
#
loop_
_entity.id
_entity.type
_entity.pdbx_description
1 polymer ?
#
loop_
_entity_poly.entity_id
_entity_poly.type
_entity_poly.pdbx_seq_one_letter_code
_entity_poly.pdbx_strand_id
1 'polypeptide(L)'
;MLQKKKIVLWTAVIVLLVFLAVVLININKGNSSTYYYQGRTDKFSFQVTKNGNITQHVIKVYTVEKGVENQKLIPFDYGPKELEPISLEDNVNQKIIGIITSKNFIYITQDPRLPNLTQIDSVLAVQEIAKVTGTAPYSVFQIPTRAAYTYDDNSSKLAEIINCKYANSKISVILLKLGDENMIYSENECVIVEAKNGKDLRKAATKLVYHLLGVF
;
A
#
# COMPACT_ATOMS: atom_id res chain seq x y z
N MET A 1 56.13 -22.62 29.59
CA MET A 1 55.83 -21.44 28.74
C MET A 1 54.76 -21.69 27.67
N LEU A 2 54.76 -22.84 26.97
CA LEU A 2 53.78 -23.13 25.90
C LEU A 2 52.30 -23.12 26.36
N GLN A 3 52.00 -23.64 27.56
CA GLN A 3 50.62 -23.71 28.07
C GLN A 3 50.01 -22.32 28.29
N LYS A 4 50.78 -21.37 28.86
CA LYS A 4 50.33 -19.97 29.07
C LYS A 4 50.03 -19.27 27.74
N LYS A 5 50.85 -19.51 26.70
CA LYS A 5 50.61 -18.96 25.35
C LYS A 5 49.32 -19.50 24.72
N LYS A 6 49.02 -20.79 24.90
CA LYS A 6 47.76 -21.39 24.41
C LYS A 6 46.53 -20.80 25.12
N ILE A 7 46.59 -20.62 26.45
CA ILE A 7 45.48 -20.03 27.22
C ILE A 7 45.20 -18.58 26.80
N VAL A 8 46.25 -17.78 26.58
CA VAL A 8 46.12 -16.39 26.10
C VAL A 8 45.54 -16.34 24.68
N LEU A 9 45.92 -17.27 23.81
CA LEU A 9 45.37 -17.36 22.45
C LEU A 9 43.87 -17.71 22.48
N TRP A 10 43.47 -18.70 23.27
CA TRP A 10 42.06 -19.11 23.39
C TRP A 10 41.18 -18.01 23.97
N THR A 11 41.67 -17.28 24.97
CA THR A 11 40.93 -16.15 25.55
C THR A 11 40.76 -15.01 24.54
N ALA A 12 41.78 -14.68 23.75
CA ALA A 12 41.67 -13.68 22.68
C ALA A 12 40.65 -14.08 21.59
N VAL A 13 40.62 -15.35 21.19
CA VAL A 13 39.65 -15.86 20.20
C VAL A 13 38.23 -15.79 20.74
N ILE A 14 38.00 -16.16 22.00
CA ILE A 14 36.66 -16.09 22.62
C ILE A 14 36.18 -14.64 22.70
N VAL A 15 37.04 -13.70 23.11
CA VAL A 15 36.70 -12.28 23.17
C VAL A 15 36.34 -11.73 21.78
N LEU A 16 37.09 -12.12 20.74
CA LEU A 16 36.81 -11.71 19.37
C LEU A 16 35.47 -12.27 18.86
N LEU A 17 35.16 -13.53 19.16
CA LEU A 17 33.88 -14.16 18.80
C LEU A 17 32.69 -13.50 19.51
N VAL A 18 32.84 -13.18 20.80
CA VAL A 18 31.81 -12.46 21.56
C VAL A 18 31.62 -11.05 20.98
N PHE A 19 32.69 -10.34 20.64
CA PHE A 19 32.61 -9.03 20.01
C PHE A 19 31.89 -9.07 18.66
N LEU A 20 32.25 -10.04 17.80
CA LEU A 20 31.57 -10.26 16.52
C LEU A 20 30.09 -10.57 16.70
N ALA A 21 29.72 -11.41 17.67
CA ALA A 21 28.32 -11.70 17.97
C ALA A 21 27.54 -10.45 18.41
N VAL A 22 28.12 -9.61 19.27
CA VAL A 22 27.50 -8.35 19.72
C VAL A 22 27.32 -7.37 18.56
N VAL A 23 28.33 -7.24 17.69
CA VAL A 23 28.25 -6.39 16.50
C VAL A 23 27.17 -6.89 15.55
N LEU A 24 27.09 -8.20 15.29
CA LEU A 24 26.05 -8.80 14.45
C LEU A 24 24.65 -8.59 15.03
N ILE A 25 24.47 -8.75 16.35
CA ILE A 25 23.18 -8.51 17.03
C ILE A 25 22.76 -7.04 16.91
N ASN A 26 23.69 -6.09 17.06
CA ASN A 26 23.39 -4.67 16.96
C ASN A 26 23.15 -4.20 15.52
N ILE A 27 23.84 -4.76 14.52
CA ILE A 27 23.58 -4.48 13.11
C ILE A 27 22.18 -5.00 12.70
N ASN A 28 21.75 -6.14 13.27
CA ASN A 28 20.47 -6.76 12.91
C ASN A 28 19.26 -6.18 13.66
N LYS A 29 19.46 -5.36 14.70
CA LYS A 29 18.41 -4.52 15.27
C LYS A 29 18.16 -3.33 14.36
N GLY A 30 17.51 -3.57 13.23
CA GLY A 30 16.94 -2.52 12.41
C GLY A 30 16.09 -1.59 13.29
N ASN A 31 16.23 -0.27 13.11
CA ASN A 31 15.49 0.75 13.83
C ASN A 31 14.00 0.70 13.46
N SER A 32 13.29 -0.32 13.92
CA SER A 32 11.84 -0.42 13.75
C SER A 32 11.15 0.23 14.94
N SER A 33 10.28 1.20 14.66
CA SER A 33 9.43 1.83 15.66
C SER A 33 7.97 1.46 15.39
N THR A 34 7.14 1.45 16.43
CA THR A 34 5.70 1.18 16.28
C THR A 34 4.91 2.39 16.71
N TYR A 35 3.87 2.75 15.97
CA TYR A 35 2.88 3.73 16.40
C TYR A 35 1.47 3.20 16.13
N TYR A 36 0.48 3.86 16.73
CA TYR A 36 -0.93 3.52 16.57
C TYR A 36 -1.64 4.68 15.89
N TYR A 37 -2.64 4.36 15.08
CA TYR A 37 -3.46 5.35 14.40
C TYR A 37 -4.93 4.96 14.45
N GLN A 38 -5.82 5.95 14.51
CA GLN A 38 -7.24 5.70 14.72
C GLN A 38 -7.87 5.04 13.49
N GLY A 39 -8.69 4.02 13.73
CA GLY A 39 -9.56 3.42 12.73
C GLY A 39 -11.03 3.56 13.09
N ARG A 40 -11.89 3.01 12.23
CA ARG A 40 -13.36 3.05 12.39
C ARG A 40 -13.82 2.30 13.64
N THR A 41 -13.23 1.15 13.92
CA THR A 41 -13.64 0.26 15.01
C THR A 41 -12.62 0.21 16.14
N ASP A 42 -11.33 0.25 15.81
CA ASP A 42 -10.23 0.20 16.77
C ASP A 42 -8.99 0.91 16.19
N LYS A 43 -7.93 1.01 16.99
CA LYS A 43 -6.63 1.53 16.58
C LYS A 43 -5.87 0.49 15.77
N PHE A 44 -5.27 0.93 14.67
CA PHE A 44 -4.37 0.14 13.85
C PHE A 44 -2.92 0.32 14.31
N SER A 45 -2.17 -0.77 14.35
CA SER A 45 -0.74 -0.75 14.63
C SER A 45 0.07 -0.65 13.34
N PHE A 46 1.00 0.31 13.31
CA PHE A 46 1.93 0.52 12.21
C PHE A 46 3.36 0.30 12.69
N GLN A 47 4.08 -0.59 12.03
CA GLN A 47 5.52 -0.72 12.19
C GLN A 47 6.23 0.11 11.12
N VAL A 48 7.08 1.03 11.55
CA VAL A 48 7.96 1.80 10.66
C VAL A 48 9.21 0.99 10.42
N THR A 49 9.49 0.65 9.17
CA THR A 49 10.76 0.06 8.75
C THR A 49 11.54 1.09 7.94
N LYS A 50 12.85 1.19 8.20
CA LYS A 50 13.75 2.05 7.45
C LYS A 50 14.81 1.19 6.78
N ASN A 51 14.90 1.26 5.46
CA ASN A 51 15.92 0.58 4.68
C ASN A 51 16.61 1.61 3.76
N GLY A 52 17.81 2.05 4.17
CA GLY A 52 18.47 3.19 3.54
C GLY A 52 17.62 4.45 3.60
N ASN A 53 17.32 5.03 2.44
CA ASN A 53 16.51 6.24 2.31
C ASN A 53 15.00 5.96 2.20
N ILE A 54 14.57 4.70 2.23
CA ILE A 54 13.17 4.30 2.12
C ILE A 54 12.61 4.09 3.52
N THR A 55 11.51 4.78 3.81
CA THR A 55 10.70 4.56 5.02
C THR A 55 9.41 3.90 4.60
N GLN A 56 9.04 2.79 5.24
CA GLN A 56 7.78 2.11 5.01
C GLN A 56 6.97 2.02 6.30
N HIS A 57 5.67 2.20 6.16
CA HIS A 57 4.64 2.11 7.18
C HIS A 57 3.89 0.79 6.97
N VAL A 58 4.25 -0.22 7.75
CA VAL A 58 3.68 -1.57 7.66
C VAL A 58 2.48 -1.69 8.60
N ILE A 59 1.27 -1.73 8.03
CA ILE A 59 0.05 -2.00 8.79
C ILE A 59 -0.15 -3.50 8.96
N LYS A 60 -0.65 -3.90 10.14
CA LYS A 60 -1.11 -5.26 10.42
C LYS A 60 -2.63 -5.32 10.28
N VAL A 61 -3.13 -6.20 9.43
CA VAL A 61 -4.56 -6.42 9.20
C VAL A 61 -4.86 -7.91 9.39
N TYR A 62 -6.00 -8.23 9.99
CA TYR A 62 -6.47 -9.61 10.15
C TYR A 62 -7.63 -9.87 9.21
N THR A 63 -7.57 -11.00 8.50
CA THR A 63 -8.61 -11.44 7.56
C THR A 63 -9.02 -12.87 7.90
N VAL A 64 -10.32 -13.19 7.80
CA VAL A 64 -10.79 -14.56 7.99
C VAL A 64 -10.98 -15.22 6.63
N GLU A 65 -10.16 -16.21 6.32
CA GLU A 65 -10.24 -16.98 5.09
C GLU A 65 -10.60 -18.42 5.42
N LYS A 66 -11.74 -18.91 4.91
CA LYS A 66 -12.26 -20.26 5.19
C LYS A 66 -12.34 -20.58 6.70
N GLY A 67 -12.68 -19.59 7.52
CA GLY A 67 -12.79 -19.72 8.98
C GLY A 67 -11.45 -19.65 9.73
N VAL A 68 -10.33 -19.42 9.04
CA VAL A 68 -9.01 -19.25 9.64
C VAL A 68 -8.62 -17.79 9.62
N GLU A 69 -8.23 -17.25 10.77
CA GLU A 69 -7.68 -15.91 10.87
C GLU A 69 -6.26 -15.89 10.33
N ASN A 70 -6.02 -14.99 9.37
CA ASN A 70 -4.74 -14.78 8.74
C ASN A 70 -4.29 -13.35 8.98
N GLN A 71 -3.05 -13.20 9.44
CA GLN A 71 -2.42 -11.90 9.58
C GLN A 71 -1.78 -11.47 8.26
N LYS A 72 -2.11 -10.27 7.78
CA LYS A 72 -1.52 -9.65 6.59
C LYS A 72 -0.70 -8.43 6.98
N LEU A 73 0.53 -8.38 6.48
CA LEU A 73 1.45 -7.25 6.66
C LEU A 73 1.52 -6.48 5.35
N ILE A 74 1.10 -5.22 5.39
CA ILE A 74 0.95 -4.43 4.16
C ILE A 74 1.84 -3.19 4.27
N PRO A 75 2.97 -3.14 3.55
CA PRO A 75 3.87 -1.98 3.60
C PRO A 75 3.32 -0.85 2.74
N PHE A 76 3.38 0.38 3.22
CA PHE A 76 3.06 1.60 2.46
C PHE A 76 4.21 2.58 2.55
N ASP A 77 4.48 3.33 1.48
CA ASP A 77 5.49 4.39 1.50
C ASP A 77 5.07 5.59 2.36
N TYR A 78 3.76 5.75 2.56
CA TYR A 78 3.19 6.88 3.27
C TYR A 78 2.39 6.46 4.50
N GLY A 79 2.61 7.12 5.63
CA GLY A 79 1.84 6.93 6.86
C GLY A 79 0.51 7.69 6.86
N PRO A 80 -0.45 7.38 7.73
CA PRO A 80 -1.78 8.00 7.68
C PRO A 80 -1.76 9.50 8.04
N LYS A 81 -0.87 9.93 8.96
CA LYS A 81 -0.77 11.33 9.39
C LYS A 81 -0.40 12.29 8.25
N GLU A 82 0.47 11.89 7.33
CA GLU A 82 0.85 12.75 6.20
C GLU A 82 -0.22 12.81 5.09
N LEU A 83 -1.26 11.99 5.21
CA LEU A 83 -2.38 11.91 4.28
C LEU A 83 -3.63 12.62 4.80
N GLU A 84 -3.60 13.15 6.03
CA GLU A 84 -4.67 13.98 6.61
C GLU A 84 -5.09 15.17 5.72
N PRO A 85 -4.18 15.86 4.99
CA PRO A 85 -4.57 16.97 4.13
C PRO A 85 -5.36 16.59 2.86
N ILE A 86 -5.46 15.29 2.52
CA ILE A 86 -6.16 14.82 1.32
C ILE A 86 -7.64 14.63 1.66
N SER A 87 -8.49 15.44 1.01
CA SER A 87 -9.94 15.37 1.19
C SER A 87 -10.48 14.03 0.69
N LEU A 88 -11.43 13.44 1.42
CA LEU A 88 -12.03 12.17 1.06
C LEU A 88 -13.54 12.26 1.32
N GLU A 89 -14.35 12.02 0.28
CA GLU A 89 -15.80 11.94 0.36
C GLU A 89 -16.22 10.72 1.17
N ASP A 90 -17.15 10.90 2.11
CA ASP A 90 -17.73 9.81 2.85
C ASP A 90 -18.38 8.77 1.92
N ASN A 91 -18.37 7.50 2.33
CA ASN A 91 -18.99 6.38 1.62
C ASN A 91 -18.36 5.96 0.27
N VAL A 92 -17.24 6.53 -0.17
CA VAL A 92 -16.50 6.00 -1.36
C VAL A 92 -16.18 4.50 -1.23
N ASN A 93 -15.97 4.02 0.00
CA ASN A 93 -15.79 2.60 0.32
C ASN A 93 -16.93 1.72 -0.21
N GLN A 94 -18.18 2.16 -0.04
CA GLN A 94 -19.35 1.39 -0.45
C GLN A 94 -19.40 1.24 -1.98
N LYS A 95 -18.86 2.21 -2.74
CA LYS A 95 -18.80 2.13 -4.20
C LYS A 95 -17.72 1.18 -4.70
N ILE A 96 -16.62 1.02 -3.95
CA ILE A 96 -15.49 0.18 -4.34
C ILE A 96 -15.65 -1.27 -3.92
N ILE A 97 -15.90 -1.52 -2.63
CA ILE A 97 -15.98 -2.88 -2.05
C ILE A 97 -17.41 -3.31 -1.73
N GLY A 98 -18.40 -2.45 -1.94
CA GLY A 98 -19.80 -2.75 -1.63
C GLY A 98 -20.05 -2.91 -0.12
N ILE A 99 -21.22 -3.44 0.22
CA ILE A 99 -21.43 -4.11 1.50
C ILE A 99 -20.75 -5.48 1.37
N ILE A 100 -19.41 -5.46 1.47
CA ILE A 100 -18.46 -6.57 1.63
C ILE A 100 -18.28 -7.55 0.44
N THR A 101 -19.27 -7.86 -0.43
CA THR A 101 -19.07 -8.92 -1.46
C THR A 101 -19.86 -8.81 -2.77
N SER A 102 -20.54 -7.69 -3.08
CA SER A 102 -21.37 -7.62 -4.31
C SER A 102 -20.61 -7.29 -5.60
N LYS A 103 -19.33 -6.90 -5.50
CA LYS A 103 -18.52 -6.46 -6.64
C LYS A 103 -17.74 -7.62 -7.21
N ASN A 104 -17.85 -7.82 -8.52
CA ASN A 104 -17.16 -8.90 -9.23
C ASN A 104 -15.75 -8.48 -9.68
N PHE A 105 -15.60 -7.20 -10.05
CA PHE A 105 -14.35 -6.65 -10.55
C PHE A 105 -14.16 -5.22 -10.08
N ILE A 106 -12.89 -4.88 -9.82
CA ILE A 106 -12.43 -3.50 -9.64
C ILE A 106 -11.52 -3.18 -10.83
N TYR A 107 -11.86 -2.13 -11.58
CA TYR A 107 -10.97 -1.55 -12.56
C TYR A 107 -10.34 -0.29 -12.00
N ILE A 108 -9.02 -0.22 -12.02
CA ILE A 108 -8.28 1.00 -11.78
C ILE A 108 -7.89 1.55 -13.14
N THR A 109 -8.51 2.65 -13.53
CA THR A 109 -8.36 3.24 -14.86
C THR A 109 -7.65 4.59 -14.79
N GLN A 110 -6.96 4.95 -15.87
CA GLN A 110 -6.26 6.22 -16.01
C GLN A 110 -6.19 6.64 -17.48
N ASP A 111 -5.85 7.90 -17.74
CA ASP A 111 -5.42 8.33 -19.09
C ASP A 111 -4.14 7.56 -19.47
N PRO A 112 -4.02 6.99 -20.68
CA PRO A 112 -2.83 6.23 -21.09
C PRO A 112 -1.54 7.08 -21.09
N ARG A 113 -1.65 8.41 -21.12
CA ARG A 113 -0.50 9.34 -21.01
C ARG A 113 -0.12 9.66 -19.57
N LEU A 114 -0.97 9.34 -18.59
CA LEU A 114 -0.77 9.67 -17.18
C LEU A 114 0.55 9.11 -16.61
N PRO A 115 0.99 7.87 -16.94
CA PRO A 115 2.29 7.38 -16.48
C PRO A 115 3.47 8.26 -16.89
N ASN A 116 3.43 8.86 -18.08
CA ASN A 116 4.47 9.77 -18.57
C ASN A 116 4.42 11.10 -17.83
N LEU A 117 3.21 11.65 -17.63
CA LEU A 117 3.00 12.93 -16.93
C LEU A 117 3.37 12.86 -15.44
N THR A 118 3.33 11.66 -14.86
CA THR A 118 3.56 11.43 -13.43
C THR A 118 4.89 10.77 -13.12
N GLN A 119 5.76 10.57 -14.12
CA GLN A 119 7.06 9.90 -13.95
C GLN A 119 6.91 8.56 -13.20
N ILE A 120 6.05 7.67 -13.70
CA ILE A 120 5.69 6.35 -13.13
C ILE A 120 4.80 6.34 -11.88
N ASP A 121 4.62 7.46 -11.18
CA ASP A 121 3.88 7.46 -9.90
C ASP A 121 2.43 6.99 -10.05
N SER A 122 1.77 7.23 -11.19
CA SER A 122 0.41 6.73 -11.41
C SER A 122 0.34 5.20 -11.52
N VAL A 123 1.39 4.55 -12.05
CA VAL A 123 1.49 3.09 -12.08
C VAL A 123 1.69 2.53 -10.68
N LEU A 124 2.50 3.21 -9.86
CA LEU A 124 2.66 2.84 -8.46
C LEU A 124 1.35 3.04 -7.66
N ALA A 125 0.59 4.10 -7.96
CA ALA A 125 -0.72 4.33 -7.37
C ALA A 125 -1.72 3.19 -7.69
N VAL A 126 -1.71 2.68 -8.93
CA VAL A 126 -2.47 1.47 -9.30
C VAL A 126 -2.06 0.28 -8.44
N GLN A 127 -0.76 0.06 -8.26
CA GLN A 127 -0.24 -1.04 -7.45
C GLN A 127 -0.62 -0.91 -5.97
N GLU A 128 -0.59 0.31 -5.41
CA GLU A 128 -0.98 0.56 -4.02
C GLU A 128 -2.41 0.10 -3.73
N ILE A 129 -3.34 0.42 -4.64
CA ILE A 129 -4.74 0.01 -4.53
C ILE A 129 -4.86 -1.51 -4.74
N ALA A 130 -4.29 -2.03 -5.82
CA ALA A 130 -4.40 -3.44 -6.19
C ALA A 130 -3.80 -4.40 -5.14
N LYS A 131 -2.78 -3.95 -4.41
CA LYS A 131 -2.16 -4.71 -3.31
C LYS A 131 -3.19 -5.14 -2.26
N VAL A 132 -4.18 -4.30 -1.98
CA VAL A 132 -5.20 -4.57 -0.95
C VAL A 132 -6.48 -5.12 -1.56
N THR A 133 -6.87 -4.64 -2.75
CA THR A 133 -8.13 -5.05 -3.38
C THR A 133 -8.03 -6.37 -4.15
N GLY A 134 -6.87 -6.69 -4.72
CA GLY A 134 -6.65 -7.80 -5.64
C GLY A 134 -6.78 -9.20 -5.04
N THR A 135 -6.38 -10.21 -5.82
CA THR A 135 -6.49 -11.64 -5.47
C THR A 135 -5.15 -12.29 -5.16
N ALA A 136 -4.11 -11.49 -4.87
CA ALA A 136 -2.85 -12.05 -4.43
C ALA A 136 -3.03 -12.65 -3.02
N PRO A 137 -2.23 -13.65 -2.61
CA PRO A 137 -2.35 -14.26 -1.27
C PRO A 137 -2.23 -13.25 -0.12
N TYR A 138 -1.56 -12.11 -0.34
CA TYR A 138 -1.40 -11.04 0.65
C TYR A 138 -2.47 -9.94 0.56
N SER A 139 -3.37 -9.96 -0.42
CA SER A 139 -4.45 -8.97 -0.56
C SER A 139 -5.57 -9.20 0.45
N VAL A 140 -6.27 -8.14 0.84
CA VAL A 140 -7.26 -8.19 1.93
C VAL A 140 -8.64 -8.54 1.41
N PHE A 141 -9.09 -7.86 0.34
CA PHE A 141 -10.49 -7.98 -0.12
C PHE A 141 -10.73 -9.14 -1.09
N GLN A 142 -9.68 -9.68 -1.72
CA GLN A 142 -9.79 -10.80 -2.66
C GLN A 142 -10.78 -10.53 -3.82
N ILE A 143 -10.85 -9.29 -4.29
CA ILE A 143 -11.68 -8.88 -5.43
C ILE A 143 -10.79 -8.76 -6.67
N PRO A 144 -11.10 -9.47 -7.78
CA PRO A 144 -10.35 -9.35 -9.03
C PRO A 144 -10.17 -7.88 -9.44
N THR A 145 -8.93 -7.40 -9.36
CA THR A 145 -8.57 -6.00 -9.64
C THR A 145 -7.69 -5.94 -10.88
N ARG A 146 -8.04 -5.09 -11.84
CA ARG A 146 -7.32 -4.95 -13.12
C ARG A 146 -7.00 -3.50 -13.42
N ALA A 147 -5.85 -3.28 -14.05
CA ALA A 147 -5.51 -1.99 -14.63
C ALA A 147 -6.22 -1.83 -15.99
N ALA A 148 -6.65 -0.61 -16.29
CA ALA A 148 -7.29 -0.26 -17.55
C ALA A 148 -6.90 1.17 -17.97
N TYR A 149 -7.23 1.53 -19.21
CA TYR A 149 -7.14 2.90 -19.70
C TYR A 149 -8.52 3.46 -20.03
N THR A 150 -8.64 4.78 -19.99
CA THR A 150 -9.91 5.48 -20.27
C THR A 150 -10.26 5.51 -21.76
N TYR A 151 -9.26 5.43 -22.64
CA TYR A 151 -9.38 5.35 -24.08
C TYR A 151 -8.14 4.69 -24.70
N ASP A 152 -8.25 4.23 -25.95
CA ASP A 152 -7.14 3.67 -26.72
C ASP A 152 -6.37 4.78 -27.44
N ASP A 153 -5.07 4.90 -27.19
CA ASP A 153 -4.16 5.83 -27.85
C ASP A 153 -3.15 5.12 -28.77
N ASN A 154 -3.38 3.84 -29.08
CA ASN A 154 -2.48 2.92 -29.78
C ASN A 154 -1.15 2.65 -29.07
N SER A 155 -0.90 3.21 -27.87
CA SER A 155 0.33 2.95 -27.11
C SER A 155 0.29 1.59 -26.40
N SER A 156 -0.92 1.05 -26.14
CA SER A 156 -1.10 -0.19 -25.39
C SER A 156 -2.24 -1.04 -25.94
N LYS A 157 -1.95 -1.79 -27.02
CA LYS A 157 -2.91 -2.72 -27.66
C LYS A 157 -3.43 -3.85 -26.75
N LEU A 158 -2.87 -4.02 -25.56
CA LEU A 158 -3.21 -5.09 -24.61
C LEU A 158 -4.02 -4.59 -23.41
N ALA A 159 -4.17 -3.27 -23.24
CA ALA A 159 -4.89 -2.72 -22.11
C ALA A 159 -6.40 -2.70 -22.37
N GLU A 160 -7.18 -3.12 -21.37
CA GLU A 160 -8.64 -2.98 -21.41
C GLU A 160 -9.03 -1.49 -21.40
N ILE A 161 -10.03 -1.11 -22.20
CA ILE A 161 -10.55 0.25 -22.23
C ILE A 161 -11.80 0.34 -21.35
N ILE A 162 -11.64 0.88 -20.14
CA ILE A 162 -12.69 1.02 -19.15
C ILE A 162 -12.68 2.45 -18.61
N ASN A 163 -13.81 3.15 -18.71
CA ASN A 163 -14.00 4.47 -18.14
C ASN A 163 -15.16 4.47 -17.13
N CYS A 164 -15.44 5.62 -16.51
CA CYS A 164 -16.46 5.74 -15.46
C CYS A 164 -17.87 5.31 -15.90
N LYS A 165 -18.20 5.27 -17.20
CA LYS A 165 -19.51 4.83 -17.69
C LYS A 165 -19.77 3.33 -17.47
N TYR A 166 -18.70 2.55 -17.24
CA TYR A 166 -18.81 1.12 -16.94
C TYR A 166 -19.07 0.85 -15.45
N ALA A 167 -18.93 1.86 -14.59
CA ALA A 167 -19.18 1.72 -13.15
C ALA A 167 -20.66 1.41 -12.88
N ASN A 168 -20.91 0.36 -12.10
CA ASN A 168 -22.26 -0.08 -11.72
C ASN A 168 -22.22 -0.93 -10.45
N SER A 169 -23.36 -1.50 -10.05
CA SER A 169 -23.48 -2.32 -8.83
C SER A 169 -22.58 -3.56 -8.78
N LYS A 170 -22.07 -4.06 -9.92
CA LYS A 170 -21.16 -5.22 -10.03
C LYS A 170 -19.73 -4.87 -10.42
N ILE A 171 -19.52 -3.73 -11.07
CA ILE A 171 -18.22 -3.27 -11.56
C ILE A 171 -17.86 -1.97 -10.86
N SER A 172 -16.81 -1.99 -10.05
CA SER A 172 -16.23 -0.78 -9.47
C SER A 172 -15.20 -0.20 -10.42
N VAL A 173 -15.25 1.11 -10.65
CA VAL A 173 -14.23 1.83 -11.43
C VAL A 173 -13.61 2.90 -10.54
N ILE A 174 -12.28 2.88 -10.45
CA ILE A 174 -11.48 3.88 -9.78
C ILE A 174 -10.69 4.62 -10.86
N LEU A 175 -11.01 5.89 -11.11
CA LEU A 175 -10.31 6.74 -12.06
C LEU A 175 -9.18 7.50 -11.35
N LEU A 176 -7.94 7.28 -11.78
CA LEU A 176 -6.81 8.11 -11.41
C LEU A 176 -6.66 9.24 -12.41
N LYS A 177 -6.57 10.48 -11.94
CA LYS A 177 -6.33 11.65 -12.81
C LYS A 177 -5.51 12.73 -12.13
N LEU A 178 -4.88 13.59 -12.93
CA LEU A 178 -4.38 14.87 -12.45
C LEU A 178 -5.50 15.90 -12.43
N GLY A 179 -5.41 16.84 -11.51
CA GLY A 179 -6.31 17.99 -11.41
C GLY A 179 -5.74 19.07 -10.49
N ASP A 180 -6.60 19.94 -9.98
CA ASP A 180 -6.19 21.11 -9.22
C ASP A 180 -6.19 20.86 -7.70
N GLU A 181 -6.79 19.75 -7.26
CA GLU A 181 -6.91 19.38 -5.86
C GLU A 181 -6.36 17.97 -5.57
N ASN A 182 -6.07 17.72 -4.30
CA ASN A 182 -5.74 16.39 -3.81
C ASN A 182 -6.96 15.85 -3.07
N MET A 183 -7.80 15.09 -3.77
CA MET A 183 -9.08 14.64 -3.24
C MET A 183 -9.54 13.30 -3.81
N ILE A 184 -10.35 12.61 -3.02
CA ILE A 184 -10.99 11.34 -3.38
C ILE A 184 -12.48 11.55 -3.26
N TYR A 185 -13.20 11.36 -4.36
CA TYR A 185 -14.64 11.63 -4.44
C TYR A 185 -15.28 10.67 -5.43
N SER A 186 -16.59 10.76 -5.61
CA SER A 186 -17.33 9.95 -6.55
C SER A 186 -18.13 10.80 -7.52
N GLU A 187 -18.09 10.42 -8.80
CA GLU A 187 -19.05 10.88 -9.80
C GLU A 187 -19.93 9.68 -10.19
N ASN A 188 -21.21 9.72 -9.80
CA ASN A 188 -22.12 8.58 -9.91
C ASN A 188 -21.54 7.34 -9.19
N GLU A 189 -21.37 6.22 -9.89
CA GLU A 189 -20.80 4.97 -9.35
C GLU A 189 -19.26 4.89 -9.49
N CYS A 190 -18.62 5.87 -10.13
CA CYS A 190 -17.18 5.90 -10.33
C CYS A 190 -16.50 6.65 -9.19
N VAL A 191 -15.46 6.06 -8.59
CA VAL A 191 -14.61 6.77 -7.63
C VAL A 191 -13.46 7.42 -8.37
N ILE A 192 -13.18 8.68 -8.06
CA ILE A 192 -12.13 9.49 -8.66
C ILE A 192 -11.08 9.76 -7.59
N VAL A 193 -9.82 9.48 -7.93
CA VAL A 193 -8.64 9.84 -7.17
C VAL A 193 -7.93 10.92 -7.97
N GLU A 194 -8.09 12.16 -7.52
CA GLU A 194 -7.53 13.35 -8.14
C GLU A 194 -6.34 13.86 -7.34
N ALA A 195 -5.29 14.27 -8.04
CA ALA A 195 -4.13 14.89 -7.41
C ALA A 195 -3.43 15.90 -8.31
N LYS A 196 -2.69 16.82 -7.70
CA LYS A 196 -1.93 17.88 -8.40
C LYS A 196 -0.73 17.36 -9.19
N ASN A 197 -0.14 16.25 -8.77
CA ASN A 197 1.07 15.68 -9.36
C ASN A 197 1.17 14.18 -9.07
N GLY A 198 2.15 13.50 -9.66
CA GLY A 198 2.37 12.06 -9.48
C GLY A 198 2.53 11.63 -8.02
N LYS A 199 3.39 12.32 -7.26
CA LYS A 199 3.64 11.98 -5.86
C LYS A 199 2.37 12.09 -5.00
N ASP A 200 1.61 13.17 -5.20
CA ASP A 200 0.34 13.38 -4.53
C ASP A 200 -0.72 12.37 -4.97
N LEU A 201 -0.69 11.92 -6.23
CA LEU A 201 -1.58 10.86 -6.71
C LEU A 201 -1.31 9.53 -5.99
N ARG A 202 -0.03 9.21 -5.77
CA ARG A 202 0.38 8.03 -5.00
C ARG A 202 -0.08 8.13 -3.55
N LYS A 203 0.04 9.31 -2.94
CA LYS A 203 -0.49 9.59 -1.59
C LYS A 203 -2.01 9.46 -1.52
N ALA A 204 -2.75 10.00 -2.49
CA ALA A 204 -4.20 9.91 -2.55
C ALA A 204 -4.65 8.44 -2.71
N ALA A 205 -3.96 7.66 -3.55
CA ALA A 205 -4.19 6.22 -3.65
C ALA A 205 -3.93 5.50 -2.31
N THR A 206 -2.85 5.83 -1.59
CA THR A 206 -2.62 5.29 -0.24
C THR A 206 -3.71 5.69 0.76
N LYS A 207 -4.18 6.95 0.74
CA LYS A 207 -5.28 7.43 1.60
C LYS A 207 -6.56 6.65 1.33
N LEU A 208 -6.88 6.42 0.05
CA LEU A 208 -8.02 5.59 -0.35
C LEU A 208 -7.89 4.18 0.23
N VAL A 209 -6.72 3.55 0.12
CA VAL A 209 -6.49 2.21 0.65
C VAL A 209 -6.63 2.15 2.17
N TYR A 210 -6.09 3.13 2.89
CA TYR A 210 -6.31 3.26 4.34
C TYR A 210 -7.77 3.39 4.69
N HIS A 211 -8.52 4.21 3.96
CA HIS A 211 -9.95 4.35 4.16
C HIS A 211 -10.74 3.06 3.87
N LEU A 212 -10.32 2.27 2.87
CA LEU A 212 -10.87 0.93 2.61
C LEU A 212 -10.60 -0.03 3.77
N LEU A 213 -9.38 -0.02 4.31
CA LEU A 213 -8.97 -0.82 5.46
C LEU A 213 -9.60 -0.35 6.79
N GLY A 214 -10.21 0.83 6.80
CA GLY A 214 -10.87 1.39 7.97
C GLY A 214 -9.97 2.26 8.84
N VAL A 215 -8.92 2.86 8.29
CA VAL A 215 -7.99 3.82 8.94
C VAL A 215 -8.36 5.26 8.51
N PHE A 216 -8.50 6.20 9.45
CA PHE A 216 -9.08 7.54 9.21
C PHE A 216 -8.19 8.69 9.66
#